data_AF-A0A1L5KWU5-F1
#
_entry.id   AF-A0A1L5KWU5-F1
#
_cell.length_a   1.000
_cell.length_b   1.000
_cell.length_c   1.000
_cell.angle_alpha   90.00
_cell.angle_beta   90.00
_cell.angle_gamma   90.00
#
_symmetry.space_group_name_H-M   'P 1'
#
loop_
_entity.id
_entity.type
_entity.pdbx_description
1 polymer ?
#
loop_
_entity_poly.entity_id
_entity_poly.type
_entity_poly.pdbx_seq_one_letter_code
_entity_poly.pdbx_strand_id
1 'polypeptide(L)'
;MRMTFMSTGRGGKALGEYGVISPLAACHVTKTEVKALAAKYSVSVAHRPSTPCMATRLPYGAEINYDVLDRIADGEAWLHTLFGAEENLRLRVHGDVVRLEIAPERMGEVLEKREEMIAYLKKLGFSYLTMDLEGFRSGSMDEKITQKEETK
;
A
#
# COMPACT_ATOMS: atom_id res chain seq x y z
N MET A 1 21.08 -20.93 24.78
CA MET A 1 19.78 -21.49 24.36
C MET A 1 19.25 -20.63 23.20
N ARG A 2 19.39 -21.09 21.95
CA ARG A 2 18.98 -20.35 20.75
C ARG A 2 17.45 -20.41 20.64
N MET A 3 16.77 -19.29 20.80
CA MET A 3 15.34 -19.18 20.50
C MET A 3 15.14 -18.76 19.04
N THR A 4 14.45 -19.63 18.32
CA THR A 4 14.13 -19.51 16.90
C THR A 4 13.12 -18.38 16.69
N PHE A 5 13.54 -17.30 16.02
CA PHE A 5 12.64 -16.27 15.50
C PHE A 5 11.80 -16.86 14.35
N MET A 6 10.59 -17.31 14.63
CA MET A 6 9.62 -17.58 13.56
C MET A 6 8.84 -16.30 13.27
N SER A 7 9.47 -15.41 12.50
CA SER A 7 8.76 -14.35 11.78
C SER A 7 8.69 -14.73 10.30
N THR A 8 7.49 -15.00 9.79
CA THR A 8 7.26 -15.49 8.42
C THR A 8 7.26 -14.39 7.35
N GLY A 9 7.79 -13.19 7.64
CA GLY A 9 7.87 -12.08 6.69
C GLY A 9 9.26 -11.42 6.64
N ARG A 10 9.61 -10.80 5.50
CA ARG A 10 10.92 -10.14 5.25
C ARG A 10 11.33 -9.15 6.35
N GLY A 11 10.37 -8.43 6.94
CA GLY A 11 10.64 -7.45 7.99
C GLY A 11 11.19 -8.04 9.29
N GLY A 12 10.68 -9.18 9.76
CA GLY A 12 11.16 -9.76 11.03
C GLY A 12 12.51 -10.47 10.91
N LYS A 13 12.86 -10.97 9.72
CA LYS A 13 14.23 -11.44 9.42
C LYS A 13 15.24 -10.28 9.48
N ALA A 14 14.93 -9.15 8.85
CA ALA A 14 15.78 -7.96 8.89
C ALA A 14 15.98 -7.41 10.33
N LEU A 15 14.93 -7.41 11.15
CA LEU A 15 15.05 -6.99 12.56
C LEU A 15 15.99 -7.91 13.37
N GLY A 16 15.96 -9.22 13.09
CA GLY A 16 16.86 -10.19 13.71
C GLY A 16 18.34 -9.99 13.32
N GLU A 17 18.60 -9.65 12.07
CA GLU A 17 19.96 -9.38 11.56
C GLU A 17 20.60 -8.14 12.20
N TYR A 18 19.79 -7.14 12.55
CA TYR A 18 20.22 -5.90 13.21
C TYR A 18 20.16 -5.95 14.75
N GLY A 19 19.87 -7.11 15.35
CA GLY A 19 19.79 -7.26 16.81
C GLY A 19 18.64 -6.47 17.45
N VAL A 20 17.61 -6.10 16.68
CA VAL A 20 16.46 -5.38 17.19
C VAL A 20 15.58 -6.33 18.01
N ILE A 21 15.46 -6.04 19.31
CA ILE A 21 14.58 -6.79 20.20
C ILE A 21 13.14 -6.34 19.92
N SER A 22 12.24 -7.29 19.78
CA SER A 22 10.79 -7.05 19.65
C SER A 22 10.08 -7.56 20.92
N PRO A 23 9.98 -6.75 21.99
CA PRO A 23 9.49 -7.21 23.30
C PRO A 23 8.07 -7.78 23.24
N LEU A 24 7.19 -7.18 22.45
CA LEU A 24 5.81 -7.66 22.26
C LEU A 24 5.77 -9.02 21.56
N ALA A 25 6.65 -9.25 20.58
CA ALA A 25 6.75 -10.54 19.91
C ALA A 25 7.35 -11.61 20.84
N ALA A 26 8.35 -11.25 21.66
CA ALA A 26 8.94 -12.14 22.67
C ALA A 26 7.93 -12.57 23.74
N CYS A 27 7.01 -11.67 24.10
CA CYS A 27 5.91 -11.94 25.03
C CYS A 27 4.69 -12.61 24.37
N HIS A 28 4.77 -13.01 23.09
CA HIS A 28 3.68 -13.63 22.32
C HIS A 28 2.39 -12.79 22.27
N VAL A 29 2.52 -11.47 22.39
CA VAL A 29 1.37 -10.55 22.40
C VAL A 29 0.77 -10.50 21.00
N THR A 30 -0.50 -10.84 20.90
CA THR A 30 -1.27 -10.84 19.66
C THR A 30 -1.62 -9.42 19.21
N LYS A 31 -1.92 -9.24 17.91
CA LYS A 31 -2.37 -7.93 17.38
C LYS A 31 -3.60 -7.37 18.12
N THR A 32 -4.50 -8.24 18.55
CA THR A 32 -5.69 -7.87 19.32
C THR A 32 -5.32 -7.31 20.68
N GLU A 33 -4.38 -7.96 21.38
CA GLU A 33 -3.88 -7.48 22.67
C GLU A 33 -3.08 -6.18 22.54
N VAL A 34 -2.29 -6.02 21.47
CA VAL A 34 -1.61 -4.75 21.18
C VAL A 34 -2.62 -3.61 21.01
N LYS A 35 -3.72 -3.83 20.28
CA LYS A 35 -4.78 -2.83 20.12
C LYS A 35 -5.50 -2.52 21.44
N ALA A 36 -5.80 -3.54 22.23
CA ALA A 36 -6.45 -3.38 23.54
C ALA A 36 -5.56 -2.61 24.53
N LEU A 37 -4.26 -2.89 24.54
CA LEU A 37 -3.27 -2.15 25.33
C LEU A 37 -3.16 -0.69 24.85
N ALA A 38 -3.05 -0.47 23.54
CA ALA A 38 -2.99 0.86 22.97
C ALA A 38 -4.24 1.70 23.30
N ALA A 39 -5.43 1.10 23.26
CA ALA A 39 -6.68 1.75 23.67
C ALA A 39 -6.72 2.05 25.17
N LYS A 40 -6.28 1.10 26.02
CA LYS A 40 -6.20 1.26 27.48
C LYS A 40 -5.28 2.41 27.91
N TYR A 41 -4.20 2.63 27.18
CA TYR A 41 -3.24 3.72 27.42
C TYR A 41 -3.52 4.99 26.60
N SER A 42 -4.69 5.09 25.97
CA SER A 42 -5.11 6.25 25.16
C SER A 42 -4.10 6.65 24.08
N VAL A 43 -3.42 5.66 23.49
CA VAL A 43 -2.46 5.88 22.41
C VAL A 43 -3.24 6.25 21.15
N SER A 44 -3.03 7.47 20.65
CA SER A 44 -3.80 8.09 19.55
C SER A 44 -3.85 7.27 18.25
N VAL A 45 -2.86 6.38 18.05
CA VAL A 45 -2.75 5.53 16.85
C VAL A 45 -3.43 4.17 16.97
N ALA A 46 -4.05 3.83 18.11
CA ALA A 46 -4.66 2.52 18.36
C ALA A 46 -5.73 2.12 17.33
N HIS A 47 -6.44 3.12 16.77
CA HIS A 47 -7.51 2.93 15.78
C HIS A 47 -7.06 3.14 14.34
N ARG A 48 -5.80 3.53 14.09
CA ARG A 48 -5.33 3.78 12.72
C ARG A 48 -5.19 2.44 11.98
N PRO A 49 -5.90 2.23 10.85
CA PRO A 49 -5.72 1.02 10.06
C PRO A 49 -4.27 0.93 9.56
N SER A 50 -3.74 -0.28 9.45
CA SER A 50 -2.39 -0.51 8.92
C SER A 50 -2.38 -0.25 7.41
N THR A 51 -2.18 1.01 7.02
CA THR A 51 -2.06 1.39 5.62
C THR A 51 -0.63 1.12 5.12
N PRO A 52 -0.45 0.50 3.93
CA PRO A 52 0.86 0.38 3.31
C PRO A 52 1.45 1.77 3.04
N CYS A 53 2.76 1.91 3.25
CA CYS A 53 3.49 3.16 2.99
C CYS A 53 3.21 3.70 1.57
N MET A 54 2.98 5.02 1.43
CA MET A 54 2.71 5.63 0.12
C MET A 54 3.87 5.44 -0.87
N ALA A 55 5.10 5.28 -0.38
CA ALA A 55 6.27 4.98 -1.20
C ALA A 55 6.10 3.73 -2.08
N THR A 56 5.22 2.79 -1.72
CA THR A 56 4.95 1.59 -2.53
C THR A 56 4.17 1.88 -3.82
N ARG A 57 3.70 3.12 -4.03
CA ARG A 57 3.03 3.55 -5.27
C ARG A 57 4.01 4.05 -6.34
N LEU A 58 5.26 4.29 -5.96
CA LEU A 58 6.32 4.65 -6.89
C LEU A 58 7.02 3.37 -7.44
N PRO A 59 7.60 3.42 -8.64
CA PRO A 59 8.43 2.33 -9.16
C PRO A 59 9.66 2.12 -8.26
N TYR A 60 10.14 0.87 -8.17
CA TYR A 60 11.38 0.60 -7.45
C TYR A 60 12.55 1.39 -8.05
N GLY A 61 13.31 2.06 -7.18
CA GLY A 61 14.46 2.88 -7.58
C GLY A 61 14.12 4.30 -8.02
N ALA A 62 12.85 4.71 -7.99
CA ALA A 62 12.48 6.11 -8.20
C ALA A 62 12.89 6.96 -6.99
N GLU A 63 13.39 8.18 -7.25
CA GLU A 63 13.58 9.17 -6.19
C GLU A 63 12.24 9.50 -5.54
N ILE A 64 12.25 9.63 -4.21
CA ILE A 64 11.05 9.99 -3.45
C ILE A 64 10.75 11.45 -3.73
N ASN A 65 9.70 11.69 -4.51
CA ASN A 65 9.15 13.01 -4.76
C ASN A 65 7.88 13.19 -3.91
N TYR A 66 7.94 14.04 -2.90
CA TYR A 66 6.83 14.31 -1.99
C TYR A 66 5.61 14.92 -2.70
N ASP A 67 5.81 15.82 -3.66
CA ASP A 67 4.71 16.41 -4.43
C ASP A 67 3.93 15.34 -5.20
N VAL A 68 4.64 14.35 -5.76
CA VAL A 68 4.01 13.20 -6.44
C VAL A 68 3.25 12.33 -5.45
N LEU A 69 3.80 12.10 -4.25
CA LEU A 69 3.12 11.34 -3.21
C LEU A 69 1.85 12.05 -2.72
N ASP A 70 1.88 13.37 -2.56
CA ASP A 70 0.71 14.16 -2.16
C ASP A 70 -0.38 14.11 -3.24
N ARG A 71 0.00 14.27 -4.52
CA ARG A 71 -0.93 14.11 -5.65
C ARG A 71 -1.55 12.71 -5.70
N ILE A 72 -0.79 11.67 -5.40
CA ILE A 72 -1.30 10.30 -5.31
C ILE A 72 -2.29 10.17 -4.15
N ALA A 73 -1.94 10.71 -2.98
CA ALA A 73 -2.80 10.66 -1.80
C ALA A 73 -4.13 11.39 -2.03
N ASP A 74 -4.08 12.59 -2.63
CA ASP A 74 -5.28 13.36 -3.01
C ASP A 74 -6.13 12.60 -4.04
N GLY A 75 -5.48 11.96 -5.01
CA GLY A 75 -6.13 11.10 -6.00
C GLY A 75 -6.84 9.90 -5.37
N GLU A 76 -6.15 9.14 -4.51
CA GLU A 76 -6.74 7.99 -3.79
C GLU A 76 -7.89 8.46 -2.89
N ALA A 77 -7.70 9.54 -2.13
CA ALA A 77 -8.72 10.09 -1.24
C ALA A 77 -9.99 10.50 -1.99
N TRP A 78 -9.86 11.16 -3.14
CA TRP A 78 -10.98 11.53 -3.98
C TRP A 78 -11.68 10.31 -4.59
N LEU A 79 -10.93 9.32 -5.07
CA LEU A 79 -11.52 8.07 -5.60
C LEU A 79 -12.30 7.30 -4.54
N HIS A 80 -11.86 7.32 -3.27
CA HIS A 80 -12.63 6.76 -2.16
C HIS A 80 -14.00 7.44 -1.96
N THR A 81 -14.15 8.72 -2.35
CA THR A 81 -15.47 9.37 -2.34
C THR A 81 -16.41 8.86 -3.42
N LEU A 82 -15.87 8.30 -4.51
CA LEU A 82 -16.65 7.76 -5.63
C LEU A 82 -16.98 6.28 -5.47
N PHE A 83 -16.03 5.49 -4.96
CA PHE A 83 -16.15 4.03 -4.89
C PHE A 83 -16.37 3.49 -3.48
N GLY A 84 -16.20 4.33 -2.45
CA GLY A 84 -16.37 3.97 -1.04
C GLY A 84 -15.06 3.94 -0.26
N ALA A 85 -15.13 4.31 1.02
CA ALA A 85 -13.97 4.42 1.90
C ALA A 85 -13.29 3.07 2.18
N GLU A 86 -14.04 1.97 2.11
CA GLU A 86 -13.54 0.60 2.38
C GLU A 86 -13.05 -0.12 1.11
N GLU A 87 -13.15 0.52 -0.07
CA GLU A 87 -12.75 -0.08 -1.34
C GLU A 87 -11.23 -0.25 -1.42
N ASN A 88 -10.76 -1.41 -1.89
CA ASN A 88 -9.34 -1.65 -2.07
C ASN A 88 -8.86 -1.05 -3.40
N LEU A 89 -8.61 0.25 -3.38
CA LEU A 89 -8.11 1.01 -4.53
C LEU A 89 -6.65 1.43 -4.31
N ARG A 90 -5.86 1.46 -5.40
CA ARG A 90 -4.53 2.06 -5.41
C ARG A 90 -4.30 2.86 -6.68
N LEU A 91 -3.66 4.02 -6.55
CA LEU A 91 -3.10 4.75 -7.67
C LEU A 91 -1.59 4.55 -7.71
N ARG A 92 -1.10 3.84 -8.71
CA ARG A 92 0.33 3.70 -8.98
C ARG A 92 0.77 4.70 -10.03
N VAL A 93 1.97 5.26 -9.88
CA VAL A 93 2.48 6.26 -10.81
C VAL A 93 3.76 5.76 -11.47
N HIS A 94 3.82 5.90 -12.78
CA HIS A 94 4.97 5.58 -13.62
C HIS A 94 5.26 6.79 -14.52
N GLY A 95 6.07 7.74 -14.03
CA GLY A 95 6.26 9.02 -14.69
C GLY A 95 4.94 9.80 -14.77
N ASP A 96 4.50 10.14 -15.98
CA ASP A 96 3.25 10.88 -16.20
C ASP A 96 2.01 9.98 -16.33
N VAL A 97 2.19 8.67 -16.23
CA VAL A 97 1.12 7.68 -16.32
C VAL A 97 0.68 7.29 -14.91
N VAL A 98 -0.61 7.43 -14.63
CA VAL A 98 -1.24 6.87 -13.45
C VAL A 98 -1.99 5.60 -13.81
N ARG A 99 -1.83 4.56 -12.99
CA ARG A 99 -2.47 3.25 -13.13
C ARG A 99 -3.34 2.97 -11.91
N LEU A 100 -4.63 2.85 -12.16
CA LEU A 100 -5.63 2.49 -11.16
C LEU A 100 -5.67 0.97 -10.99
N GLU A 101 -5.45 0.50 -9.76
CA GLU A 101 -5.80 -0.85 -9.33
C GLU A 101 -7.09 -0.76 -8.50
N ILE A 102 -8.12 -1.51 -8.88
CA ILE A 102 -9.41 -1.60 -8.16
C ILE A 102 -9.94 -3.02 -8.26
N ALA A 103 -10.88 -3.41 -7.39
CA ALA A 103 -11.55 -4.70 -7.48
C ALA A 103 -12.18 -4.92 -8.88
N PRO A 104 -12.00 -6.11 -9.51
CA PRO A 104 -12.53 -6.40 -10.84
C PRO A 104 -14.02 -6.13 -11.00
N GLU A 105 -14.81 -6.38 -9.95
CA GLU A 105 -16.25 -6.20 -9.92
C GLU A 105 -16.67 -4.72 -10.05
N ARG A 106 -15.76 -3.79 -9.74
CA ARG A 106 -15.98 -2.33 -9.80
C ARG A 106 -15.50 -1.70 -11.11
N MET A 107 -14.81 -2.45 -11.97
CA MET A 107 -14.25 -1.91 -13.22
C MET A 107 -15.31 -1.34 -14.16
N GLY A 108 -16.54 -1.88 -14.14
CA GLY A 108 -17.66 -1.30 -14.89
C GLY A 108 -17.97 0.13 -14.48
N GLU A 109 -18.01 0.40 -13.17
CA GLU A 109 -18.28 1.73 -12.63
C GLU A 109 -17.16 2.73 -12.96
N VAL A 110 -15.91 2.27 -13.06
CA VAL A 110 -14.79 3.10 -13.52
C VAL A 110 -15.04 3.61 -14.94
N LEU A 111 -15.55 2.75 -15.83
CA LEU A 111 -15.87 3.15 -17.21
C LEU A 111 -17.03 4.13 -17.27
N GLU A 112 -18.03 3.98 -16.41
CA GLU A 112 -19.16 4.91 -16.29
C GLU A 112 -18.71 6.29 -15.79
N LYS A 113 -17.78 6.33 -14.83
CA LYS A 113 -17.26 7.57 -14.22
C LYS A 113 -16.03 8.15 -14.92
N ARG A 114 -15.64 7.59 -16.09
CA ARG A 114 -14.36 7.88 -16.74
C ARG A 114 -14.09 9.38 -16.97
N GLU A 115 -15.11 10.16 -17.35
CA GLU A 115 -14.92 11.57 -17.71
C GLU A 115 -14.61 12.43 -16.49
N GLU A 116 -15.33 12.17 -15.39
CA GLU A 116 -15.09 12.81 -14.10
C GLU A 116 -13.70 12.45 -13.56
N MET A 117 -13.32 11.17 -13.64
CA MET A 117 -12.00 10.67 -13.21
C MET A 117 -10.86 11.30 -14.02
N ILE A 118 -10.99 11.36 -15.34
CA ILE A 118 -10.00 12.02 -16.21
C ILE A 118 -9.87 13.50 -15.84
N ALA A 119 -10.99 14.20 -15.66
CA ALA A 119 -10.98 15.63 -15.35
C ALA A 119 -10.29 15.92 -14.01
N TYR A 120 -10.54 15.12 -12.98
CA TYR A 120 -9.92 15.30 -11.67
C TYR A 120 -8.43 14.92 -11.69
N LEU A 121 -8.09 13.73 -12.17
CA LEU A 121 -6.70 13.24 -12.14
C LEU A 121 -5.76 14.04 -13.06
N LYS A 122 -6.27 14.62 -14.16
CA LYS A 122 -5.50 15.56 -14.97
C LYS A 122 -5.23 16.89 -14.27
N LYS A 123 -6.16 17.39 -13.44
CA LYS A 123 -5.92 18.59 -12.61
C LYS A 123 -4.83 18.35 -11.57
N LEU A 124 -4.73 17.11 -11.08
CA LEU A 124 -3.62 16.68 -10.24
C LEU A 124 -2.32 16.51 -11.04
N GLY A 125 -2.29 16.75 -12.35
CA GLY A 125 -1.07 16.76 -13.17
C GLY A 125 -0.69 15.43 -13.80
N PHE A 126 -1.57 14.42 -13.82
CA PHE A 126 -1.31 13.16 -14.52
C PHE A 126 -1.70 13.28 -16.00
N SER A 127 -0.82 12.90 -16.92
CA SER A 127 -1.08 13.02 -18.37
C SER A 127 -1.95 11.90 -18.89
N TYR A 128 -1.73 10.67 -18.40
CA TYR A 128 -2.41 9.46 -18.85
C TYR A 128 -2.99 8.69 -17.68
N LEU A 129 -4.27 8.35 -17.77
CA LEU A 129 -4.97 7.48 -16.83
C LEU A 129 -5.15 6.11 -17.47
N THR A 130 -4.68 5.08 -16.77
CA THR A 130 -4.80 3.68 -17.16
C THR A 130 -5.44 2.88 -16.03
N MET A 131 -6.00 1.72 -16.35
CA MET A 131 -6.54 0.77 -15.37
C MET A 131 -5.78 -0.54 -15.50
N ASP A 132 -5.38 -1.11 -14.36
CA ASP A 132 -4.81 -2.45 -14.34
C ASP A 132 -5.92 -3.48 -14.55
N LEU A 133 -5.88 -4.20 -15.68
CA LEU A 133 -6.89 -5.18 -16.04
C LEU A 133 -6.88 -6.41 -15.13
N GLU A 134 -5.79 -6.62 -14.39
CA GLU A 134 -5.72 -7.68 -13.38
C GLU A 134 -6.36 -7.25 -12.04
N GLY A 135 -6.67 -5.95 -11.90
CA GLY A 135 -7.31 -5.38 -10.73
C GLY A 135 -6.39 -5.27 -9.52
N PHE A 136 -6.98 -4.98 -8.36
CA PHE A 136 -6.26 -4.91 -7.10
C PHE A 136 -5.83 -6.30 -6.63
N ARG A 137 -4.53 -6.47 -6.34
CA ARG A 137 -3.96 -7.70 -5.77
C ARG A 137 -3.01 -7.40 -4.62
N SER A 138 -3.00 -8.26 -3.61
CA SER A 138 -1.97 -8.22 -2.56
C SER A 138 -0.64 -8.67 -3.15
N GLY A 139 0.40 -7.83 -3.09
CA GLY A 139 1.74 -8.19 -3.58
C GLY A 139 2.00 -7.90 -5.07
N SER A 140 1.17 -7.12 -5.77
CA SER A 140 1.37 -6.84 -7.23
C SER A 140 2.73 -6.23 -7.59
N MET A 141 3.45 -5.63 -6.63
CA MET A 141 4.82 -5.12 -6.85
C MET A 141 5.91 -6.21 -6.79
N ASP A 142 5.64 -7.36 -6.18
CA ASP A 142 6.65 -8.41 -5.95
C ASP A 142 6.83 -9.35 -7.16
N GLU A 143 5.93 -9.32 -8.15
CA GLU A 143 5.93 -10.24 -9.29
C GLU A 143 7.21 -10.17 -10.15
N LYS A 144 7.80 -8.98 -10.28
CA LYS A 144 9.05 -8.79 -11.05
C LYS A 144 10.32 -9.14 -10.26
N ILE A 145 10.23 -9.38 -8.95
CA ILE A 145 11.39 -9.74 -8.13
C ILE A 145 11.69 -11.24 -8.27
N THR A 146 10.65 -12.08 -8.43
CA THR A 146 10.78 -13.53 -8.57
C THR A 146 11.47 -13.96 -9.87
N GLN A 147 11.40 -13.15 -10.93
CA GLN A 147 11.97 -13.47 -12.25
C GLN A 147 13.49 -13.20 -12.34
N LYS A 148 14.10 -12.53 -11.34
CA LYS A 148 15.54 -12.19 -11.37
C LYS A 148 16.45 -13.16 -10.62
N GLU A 149 15.89 -14.10 -9.85
CA GLU A 149 16.68 -15.06 -9.06
C GLU A 149 16.99 -16.37 -9.81
N GLU A 150 16.37 -16.65 -10.97
CA GLU A 150 16.61 -17.87 -11.76
C GLU A 150 17.64 -17.72 -12.89
N THR A 151 18.32 -16.58 -12.99
CA THR A 151 19.45 -16.43 -13.94
C THR A 151 20.71 -16.03 -13.20
N LYS A 152 21.33 -17.02 -12.54
CA LYS A 152 22.76 -17.01 -12.28
C LYS A 152 23.33 -18.42 -12.24
#